data_AF-A0A5N9CXT0-F1
#
_entry.id   AF-A0A5N9CXT0-F1
#
_cell.length_a   1.000
_cell.length_b   1.000
_cell.length_c   1.000
_cell.angle_alpha   90.00
_cell.angle_beta   90.00
_cell.angle_gamma   90.00
#
_symmetry.space_group_name_H-M   'P 1'
#
loop_
_entity.id
_entity.type
_entity.pdbx_description
1 polymer ?
#
loop_
_entity_poly.entity_id
_entity_poly.type
_entity_poly.pdbx_seq_one_letter_code
_entity_poly.pdbx_strand_id
1 'polypeptide(L)' 'MTTTQGTQAQGALRGVQVLDFGQYIPGPMLGMLLSDQGADVIKVERPGGD' A
#
# COMPACT_ATOMS: atom_id res chain seq x y z
N MET A 1 1.83 -22.19 19.76
CA MET A 1 0.79 -21.22 19.39
C MET A 1 1.43 -19.84 19.34
N THR A 2 2.07 -19.55 18.21
CA THR A 2 2.85 -18.31 18.02
C THR A 2 1.91 -17.27 17.43
N THR A 3 1.42 -16.36 18.26
CA THR A 3 0.60 -15.24 17.80
C THR A 3 1.50 -14.20 17.16
N THR A 4 1.54 -14.15 15.83
CA THR A 4 2.16 -13.04 15.10
C THR A 4 1.28 -11.81 15.31
N GLN A 5 1.61 -10.98 16.31
CA GLN A 5 1.03 -9.64 16.44
C GLN A 5 1.55 -8.80 15.28
N GLY A 6 0.79 -8.76 14.18
CA GLY A 6 1.02 -7.80 13.11
C GLY A 6 0.88 -6.39 13.68
N THR A 7 1.88 -5.54 13.46
CA THR A 7 1.85 -4.12 13.79
C THR A 7 0.53 -3.53 13.28
N GLN A 8 -0.34 -3.11 14.19
CA GLN A 8 -1.61 -2.49 13.83
C GLN A 8 -1.28 -1.16 13.15
N ALA A 9 -1.38 -1.09 11.83
CA ALA A 9 -1.15 0.14 11.09
C ALA A 9 -2.01 1.27 11.70
N GLN A 10 -1.38 2.39 12.07
CA GLN A 10 -2.06 3.58 12.55
C GLN A 10 -2.45 4.47 11.35
N GLY A 11 -3.58 5.17 11.47
CA GLY A 11 -4.04 6.13 10.45
C GLY A 11 -5.48 5.88 9.98
N ALA A 12 -6.00 6.81 9.18
CA ALA A 12 -7.39 6.83 8.74
C ALA A 12 -7.75 5.66 7.80
N LEU A 13 -6.76 5.05 7.15
CA LEU A 13 -6.92 3.97 6.18
C LEU A 13 -6.50 2.61 6.74
N ARG A 14 -6.40 2.47 8.07
CA ARG A 14 -6.10 1.19 8.73
C ARG A 14 -7.00 0.07 8.20
N GLY A 15 -6.37 -1.01 7.74
CA GLY A 15 -7.06 -2.22 7.29
C GLY A 15 -7.69 -2.09 5.89
N VAL A 16 -7.43 -0.99 5.18
CA VAL A 16 -7.79 -0.83 3.78
C VAL A 16 -6.66 -1.39 2.92
N GLN A 17 -7.00 -2.26 1.97
CA GLN A 17 -6.08 -2.71 0.92
C GLN A 17 -6.33 -1.91 -0.35
N VAL A 18 -5.26 -1.43 -0.98
CA VAL A 18 -5.30 -0.60 -2.18
C VAL A 18 -4.44 -1.27 -3.26
N LEU A 19 -5.00 -1.39 -4.47
CA LEU A 19 -4.25 -1.80 -5.65
C LEU A 19 -3.88 -0.55 -6.46
N ASP A 20 -2.60 -0.24 -6.60
CA ASP A 20 -2.09 0.88 -7.40
C ASP A 20 -1.76 0.41 -8.83
N PHE A 21 -2.49 0.94 -9.80
CA PHE A 21 -2.25 0.75 -11.24
C PHE A 21 -1.65 2.00 -11.92
N GLY A 22 -1.36 3.05 -11.14
CA GLY A 22 -0.73 4.28 -11.64
C GLY A 22 0.62 3.98 -12.30
N GLN A 23 1.10 4.89 -13.13
CA GLN A 23 2.38 4.75 -13.83
C GLN A 23 3.17 6.05 -13.66
N TYR A 24 4.49 6.00 -13.82
CA TYR A 24 5.38 7.15 -13.62
C TYR A 24 5.21 7.79 -12.22
N ILE A 25 5.81 8.96 -11.98
CA ILE A 25 5.84 9.65 -10.67
C ILE A 25 4.47 9.76 -9.95
N PRO A 26 3.35 10.09 -10.61
CA PRO A 26 2.09 10.30 -9.89
C PRO A 26 1.54 9.06 -9.17
N GLY A 27 1.78 7.85 -9.70
CA GLY A 27 1.28 6.59 -9.13
C GLY A 27 1.92 6.27 -7.77
N PRO A 28 3.25 6.05 -7.71
CA PRO A 28 3.97 5.79 -6.47
C PRO A 28 3.80 6.90 -5.43
N MET A 29 3.71 8.17 -5.84
CA MET A 29 3.45 9.26 -4.90
C MET A 29 2.12 9.12 -4.19
N LEU A 30 1.05 8.80 -4.92
CA LEU A 30 -0.26 8.56 -4.30
C LEU A 30 -0.20 7.34 -3.38
N GLY A 31 0.42 6.25 -3.83
CA GLY A 31 0.59 5.04 -3.02
C GLY A 31 1.30 5.32 -1.70
N MET A 32 2.38 6.11 -1.71
CA MET A 32 3.09 6.51 -0.49
C MET A 32 2.19 7.29 0.47
N LEU A 33 1.45 8.29 -0.03
CA LEU A 33 0.54 9.09 0.81
C LEU A 33 -0.58 8.24 1.44
N LEU A 34 -1.08 7.23 0.72
CA LEU A 34 -2.09 6.31 1.25
C LEU A 34 -1.48 5.37 2.31
N SER A 35 -0.26 4.87 2.09
CA SER A 35 0.48 4.06 3.06
C SER A 35 0.79 4.83 4.34
N ASP A 36 1.14 6.11 4.25
CA ASP A 36 1.35 6.99 5.42
C ASP A 36 0.09 7.09 6.30
N GLN A 37 -1.10 6.97 5.68
CA GLN A 37 -2.38 6.92 6.37
C GLN A 37 -2.79 5.51 6.84
N GLY A 38 -1.91 4.52 6.73
CA GLY A 38 -2.08 3.16 7.24
C GLY A 38 -2.72 2.17 6.26
N ALA A 39 -2.79 2.50 4.97
CA ALA A 39 -3.24 1.56 3.94
C ALA A 39 -2.16 0.51 3.60
N ASP A 40 -2.60 -0.68 3.22
CA ASP A 40 -1.76 -1.72 2.61
C ASP A 40 -1.82 -1.56 1.09
N VAL A 41 -0.81 -0.90 0.51
CA VAL A 41 -0.79 -0.55 -0.91
C VAL A 41 0.07 -1.55 -1.69
N ILE A 42 -0.55 -2.21 -2.67
CA ILE A 42 0.09 -3.18 -3.55
C ILE A 42 0.20 -2.55 -4.93
N LYS A 43 1.43 -2.40 -5.41
CA LYS A 43 1.70 -1.97 -6.79
C LYS A 43 1.41 -3.11 -7.76
N VAL A 44 0.63 -2.83 -8.80
CA VAL A 44 0.37 -3.76 -9.89
C VAL A 44 1.07 -3.28 -11.14
N GLU A 45 2.03 -4.08 -11.60
CA GLU A 45 2.84 -3.79 -12.78
C GLU A 45 2.61 -4.81 -13.89
N ARG A 46 2.97 -4.43 -15.11
CA ARG A 46 3.01 -5.39 -16.22
C ARG A 46 4.17 -6.37 -15.99
N PRO A 47 4.10 -7.58 -16.56
CA PRO A 47 5.27 -8.44 -16.65
C PRO A 47 6.43 -7.68 -17.31
N GLY A 48 7.54 -7.51 -16.58
CA GLY A 48 8.67 -6.66 -16.99
C GLY A 48 8.83 -5.37 -16.18
N GLY A 49 7.85 -5.02 -15.34
CA GLY A 49 7.83 -3.78 -14.55
C GLY A 49 7.08 -2.65 -15.25
N ASP A 50 6.90 -1.54 -14.52
CA ASP A 50 6.90 -0.20 -15.13
C ASP A 50 8.36 0.15 -15.53
#